data_AF-A0AAP8MHF5-F1
#
_entry.id   AF-A0AAP8MHF5-F1
#
_cell.length_a   1.000
_cell.length_b   1.000
_cell.length_c   1.000
_cell.angle_alpha   90.00
_cell.angle_beta   90.00
_cell.angle_gamma   90.00
#
_symmetry.space_group_name_H-M   'P 1'
#
loop_
_entity.id
_entity.type
_entity.pdbx_description
1 polymer ?
#
loop_
_entity_poly.entity_id
_entity_poly.type
_entity_poly.pdbx_seq_one_letter_code
_entity_poly.pdbx_strand_id
1 'polypeptide(L)'
;MNHSMGLLVGGVLPAFAFGIGALLQKQSNDIGIGQSPYLVYFAAGIFIASLVAYFAFPENSHSLKAGAYATGHGLLFGAGFVCLAMVLTVYAEPISKRVPLANMSTLVSVVLGLIVFSEYTRMNLGYLLGGAALIVVGGILVARA
;
A
#
# COMPACT_ATOMS: atom_id res chain seq x y z
N MET A 1 -17.61 9.11 16.37
CA MET A 1 -16.81 9.38 15.15
C MET A 1 -17.61 8.93 13.94
N ASN A 2 -17.87 9.82 12.98
CA ASN A 2 -18.69 9.48 11.80
C ASN A 2 -17.97 8.44 10.93
N HIS A 3 -18.60 7.29 10.69
CA HIS A 3 -18.05 6.16 9.92
C HIS A 3 -17.45 6.59 8.57
N SER A 4 -18.09 7.54 7.88
CA SER A 4 -17.62 8.11 6.63
C SER A 4 -16.26 8.83 6.73
N MET A 5 -15.96 9.44 7.88
CA MET A 5 -14.70 10.15 8.10
C MET A 5 -13.53 9.17 8.25
N GLY A 6 -13.78 7.97 8.83
CA GLY A 6 -12.79 6.90 8.90
C GLY A 6 -12.39 6.37 7.52
N LEU A 7 -13.35 6.23 6.60
CA LEU A 7 -13.08 5.79 5.23
C LEU A 7 -12.33 6.84 4.39
N LEU A 8 -12.60 8.13 4.63
CA LEU A 8 -11.86 9.21 3.97
C LEU A 8 -10.39 9.26 4.42
N VAL A 9 -10.15 9.15 5.73
CA VAL A 9 -8.80 9.20 6.31
C VAL A 9 -8.02 7.90 6.08
N GLY A 10 -8.68 6.75 6.15
CA GLY A 10 -8.05 5.45 5.96
C GLY A 10 -7.98 4.97 4.50
N GLY A 11 -8.75 5.57 3.60
CA GLY A 11 -8.85 5.15 2.20
C GLY A 11 -8.42 6.23 1.20
N VAL A 12 -9.18 7.31 1.11
CA VAL A 12 -8.99 8.33 0.06
C VAL A 12 -7.67 9.08 0.24
N LEU A 13 -7.39 9.62 1.43
CA LEU A 13 -6.16 10.37 1.67
C LEU A 13 -4.88 9.53 1.41
N PRO A 14 -4.77 8.27 1.90
CA PRO A 14 -3.66 7.39 1.56
C PRO A 14 -3.54 7.13 0.06
N ALA A 15 -4.65 6.97 -0.67
CA ALA A 15 -4.60 6.76 -2.11
C ALA A 15 -3.93 7.92 -2.87
N PHE A 16 -4.22 9.17 -2.47
CA PHE A 16 -3.54 10.35 -3.02
C PHE A 16 -2.06 10.37 -2.67
N ALA A 17 -1.72 10.13 -1.40
CA ALA A 17 -0.33 10.12 -0.93
C ALA A 17 0.51 9.05 -1.66
N PHE A 18 -0.03 7.84 -1.81
CA PHE A 18 0.64 6.74 -2.53
C PHE A 18 0.73 7.01 -4.03
N GLY A 19 -0.29 7.60 -4.64
CA GLY A 19 -0.26 8.00 -6.05
C GLY A 19 0.84 9.03 -6.34
N ILE A 20 0.93 10.09 -5.55
CA ILE A 20 1.99 11.10 -5.67
C ILE A 20 3.37 10.48 -5.37
N GLY A 21 3.47 9.65 -4.33
CA GLY A 21 4.69 8.93 -3.97
C GLY A 21 5.22 8.05 -5.12
N ALA A 22 4.33 7.41 -5.88
CA ALA A 22 4.71 6.60 -7.04
C ALA A 22 5.37 7.44 -8.16
N LEU A 23 4.99 8.71 -8.32
CA LEU A 23 5.64 9.63 -9.27
C LEU A 23 7.06 9.98 -8.82
N LEU A 24 7.25 10.23 -7.52
CA LEU A 24 8.58 10.48 -6.94
C LEU A 24 9.49 9.24 -7.09
N GLN A 25 8.93 8.04 -6.91
CA GLN A 25 9.64 6.80 -7.19
C GLN A 25 10.08 6.74 -8.66
N LYS A 26 9.18 7.06 -9.61
CA LYS A 26 9.55 7.13 -11.04
C LYS A 26 10.74 8.04 -11.25
N GLN A 27 10.62 9.28 -10.76
CA GLN A 27 11.61 10.31 -10.99
C GLN A 27 12.98 9.89 -10.46
N SER A 28 13.00 9.27 -9.27
CA SER A 28 14.23 8.74 -8.67
C SER A 28 14.87 7.64 -9.52
N ASN A 29 14.06 6.75 -10.11
CA ASN A 29 14.53 5.71 -11.03
C ASN A 29 15.00 6.28 -12.37
N ASP A 30 14.28 7.27 -12.92
CA ASP A 30 14.61 7.92 -14.19
C ASP A 30 15.96 8.66 -14.12
N ILE A 31 16.34 9.19 -12.94
CA ILE A 31 17.67 9.80 -12.70
C ILE A 31 18.76 8.78 -12.31
N GLY A 32 18.47 7.48 -12.41
CA GLY A 32 19.47 6.41 -12.32
C GLY A 32 19.79 5.90 -10.92
N ILE A 33 18.90 6.07 -9.93
CA ILE A 33 19.12 5.46 -8.61
C ILE A 33 19.16 3.92 -8.70
N GLY A 34 20.08 3.29 -8.00
CA GLY A 34 20.05 1.84 -7.79
C GLY A 34 18.93 1.43 -6.81
N GLN A 35 18.48 0.18 -6.86
CA GLN A 35 17.36 -0.26 -6.01
C GLN A 35 17.71 -0.37 -4.53
N SER A 36 18.93 -0.83 -4.22
CA SER A 36 19.41 -0.87 -2.84
C SER A 36 19.47 0.53 -2.20
N PRO A 37 20.11 1.56 -2.81
CA PRO A 37 20.09 2.90 -2.24
C PRO A 37 18.69 3.52 -2.25
N TYR A 38 17.86 3.27 -3.27
CA TYR A 38 16.47 3.73 -3.27
C TYR A 38 15.71 3.26 -2.03
N LEU A 39 15.80 1.97 -1.68
CA LEU A 39 15.14 1.45 -0.48
C LEU A 39 15.66 2.07 0.82
N VAL A 40 16.95 2.39 0.90
CA VAL A 40 17.53 3.06 2.08
C VAL A 40 16.93 4.46 2.25
N TYR A 41 16.86 5.26 1.17
CA TYR A 41 16.24 6.59 1.22
C TYR A 41 14.73 6.52 1.47
N PHE A 42 14.06 5.54 0.86
CA PHE A 42 12.64 5.29 1.11
C PHE A 42 12.37 4.94 2.57
N ALA A 43 13.17 4.04 3.16
CA ALA A 43 13.08 3.67 4.57
C ALA A 43 13.35 4.87 5.49
N ALA A 44 14.31 5.74 5.15
CA ALA A 44 14.56 6.98 5.88
C ALA A 44 13.32 7.90 5.86
N GLY A 45 12.64 8.02 4.72
CA GLY A 45 11.38 8.76 4.60
C GLY A 45 10.27 8.20 5.50
N ILE A 46 10.10 6.87 5.50
CA ILE A 46 9.15 6.18 6.40
C ILE A 46 9.53 6.41 7.87
N PHE A 47 10.81 6.32 8.21
CA PHE A 47 11.29 6.55 9.57
C PHE A 47 10.99 7.97 10.05
N ILE A 48 11.23 8.99 9.22
CA ILE A 48 10.88 10.38 9.53
C ILE A 48 9.36 10.54 9.72
N ALA A 49 8.55 9.98 8.82
CA ALA A 49 7.09 10.01 8.96
C ALA A 49 6.62 9.33 10.26
N SER A 50 7.27 8.23 10.65
CA SER A 50 6.97 7.53 11.90
C SER A 50 7.33 8.35 13.14
N LEU A 51 8.44 9.10 13.13
CA LEU A 51 8.78 10.02 14.21
C LEU A 51 7.74 11.15 14.33
N VAL A 52 7.34 11.74 13.21
CA VAL A 52 6.28 12.76 13.21
C VAL A 52 5.00 12.19 13.81
N ALA A 53 4.58 10.99 13.41
CA ALA A 53 3.41 10.32 13.98
C ALA A 53 3.56 10.03 15.47
N TYR A 54 4.72 9.54 15.91
CA TYR A 54 5.00 9.22 17.32
C TYR A 54 4.83 10.43 18.24
N PHE A 55 5.24 11.63 17.79
CA PHE A 55 5.05 12.86 18.54
C PHE A 55 3.67 13.51 18.35
N ALA A 56 2.99 13.23 17.25
CA ALA A 56 1.66 13.77 16.97
C ALA A 56 0.55 13.02 17.72
N PHE A 57 0.71 11.73 17.99
CA PHE A 57 -0.29 10.93 18.70
C PHE A 57 0.02 10.87 20.21
N PRO A 58 -0.95 11.21 21.09
CA PRO A 58 -0.75 11.24 22.53
C PRO A 58 -0.71 9.85 23.18
N GLU A 59 -1.25 8.83 22.51
CA GLU A 59 -1.31 7.46 23.00
C GLU A 59 -0.25 6.58 22.30
N ASN A 60 0.88 6.36 22.98
CA ASN A 60 1.93 5.47 22.52
C ASN A 60 2.00 4.23 23.42
N SER A 61 1.08 3.29 23.24
CA SER A 61 1.15 1.99 23.92
C SER A 61 2.17 1.08 23.24
N HIS A 62 3.11 0.53 24.00
CA HIS A 62 4.14 -0.36 23.46
C HIS A 62 3.85 -1.83 23.76
N SER A 63 3.85 -2.67 22.72
CA SER A 63 3.71 -4.12 22.83
C SER A 63 4.71 -4.80 21.89
N LEU A 64 5.56 -5.66 22.45
CA LEU A 64 6.55 -6.41 21.65
C LEU A 64 5.87 -7.32 20.63
N LYS A 65 4.74 -7.94 20.98
CA LYS A 65 3.95 -8.77 20.06
C LYS A 65 3.39 -7.94 18.90
N ALA A 66 2.83 -6.76 19.19
CA ALA A 66 2.34 -5.86 18.15
C ALA A 66 3.49 -5.35 17.26
N GLY A 67 4.64 -5.04 17.88
CA GLY A 67 5.86 -4.66 17.17
C GLY A 67 6.34 -5.74 16.20
N ALA A 68 6.27 -7.03 16.56
CA ALA A 68 6.64 -8.12 15.66
C ALA A 68 5.75 -8.16 14.40
N TYR A 69 4.43 -8.01 14.53
CA TYR A 69 3.52 -7.93 13.38
C TYR A 69 3.79 -6.67 12.52
N ALA A 70 4.04 -5.52 13.15
CA ALA A 70 4.38 -4.29 12.44
C ALA A 70 5.69 -4.43 11.65
N THR A 71 6.71 -5.06 12.24
CA THR A 71 7.98 -5.37 11.55
C THR A 71 7.75 -6.32 10.39
N GLY A 72 6.96 -7.38 10.58
CA GLY A 72 6.60 -8.31 9.50
C GLY A 72 5.89 -7.62 8.34
N HIS A 73 4.96 -6.70 8.64
CA HIS A 73 4.31 -5.87 7.65
C HIS A 73 5.32 -5.00 6.89
N GLY A 74 6.23 -4.32 7.60
CA GLY A 74 7.29 -3.50 7.00
C GLY A 74 8.22 -4.31 6.07
N LEU A 75 8.58 -5.53 6.44
CA LEU A 75 9.41 -6.42 5.61
C LEU A 75 8.69 -6.83 4.32
N LEU A 76 7.43 -7.25 4.41
CA LEU A 76 6.62 -7.61 3.23
C LEU A 76 6.40 -6.39 2.31
N PHE A 77 6.16 -5.23 2.92
CA PHE A 77 5.97 -3.98 2.20
C PHE A 77 7.25 -3.57 1.45
N GLY A 78 8.41 -3.63 2.13
CA GLY A 78 9.72 -3.37 1.52
C GLY A 78 10.05 -4.34 0.38
N ALA A 79 9.77 -5.64 0.56
CA ALA A 79 9.93 -6.63 -0.50
C ALA A 79 9.05 -6.31 -1.73
N GLY A 80 7.81 -5.86 -1.50
CA GLY A 80 6.93 -5.37 -2.57
C GLY A 80 7.55 -4.20 -3.35
N PHE A 81 8.18 -3.25 -2.66
CA PHE A 81 8.88 -2.13 -3.31
C PHE A 81 10.06 -2.58 -4.18
N VAL A 82 10.80 -3.63 -3.79
CA VAL A 82 11.83 -4.24 -4.65
C VAL A 82 11.22 -4.77 -5.95
N CYS A 83 10.07 -5.46 -5.87
CA CYS A 83 9.38 -5.95 -7.05
C CYS A 83 8.90 -4.81 -7.96
N LEU A 84 8.31 -3.77 -7.38
CA LEU A 84 7.87 -2.58 -8.12
C LEU A 84 9.03 -1.87 -8.82
N ALA A 85 10.17 -1.82 -8.16
CA ALA A 85 11.42 -1.32 -8.68
C ALA A 85 11.94 -2.15 -9.87
N MET A 86 11.97 -3.48 -9.76
CA MET A 86 12.36 -4.36 -10.86
C MET A 86 11.48 -4.14 -12.10
N VAL A 87 10.17 -3.93 -11.92
CA VAL A 87 9.26 -3.60 -13.04
C VAL A 87 9.68 -2.32 -13.77
N LEU A 88 10.16 -1.30 -13.05
CA LEU A 88 10.63 -0.06 -13.66
C LEU A 88 11.98 -0.22 -14.35
N THR A 89 12.94 -0.89 -13.71
CA THR A 89 14.33 -0.88 -14.20
C THR A 89 14.69 -2.05 -15.08
N VAL A 90 14.03 -3.19 -14.91
CA VAL A 90 14.29 -4.41 -15.70
C VAL A 90 13.26 -4.57 -16.81
N TYR A 91 11.98 -4.42 -16.48
CA TYR A 91 10.88 -4.63 -17.43
C TYR A 91 10.45 -3.35 -18.16
N ALA A 92 10.91 -2.17 -17.73
CA ALA A 92 10.62 -0.86 -18.32
C ALA A 92 9.13 -0.57 -18.54
N GLU A 93 8.25 -1.16 -17.73
CA GLU A 93 6.80 -0.98 -17.85
C GLU A 93 6.35 0.36 -17.27
N PRO A 94 5.37 1.03 -17.89
CA PRO A 94 4.90 2.33 -17.44
C PRO A 94 4.16 2.25 -16.10
N ILE A 95 4.35 3.29 -15.28
CA ILE A 95 3.71 3.41 -13.96
C ILE A 95 2.20 3.38 -14.03
N SER A 96 1.61 3.91 -15.12
CA SER A 96 0.17 3.93 -15.33
C SER A 96 -0.45 2.53 -15.38
N LYS A 97 0.29 1.50 -15.82
CA LYS A 97 -0.14 0.10 -15.74
C LYS A 97 0.17 -0.52 -14.38
N ARG A 98 1.33 -0.16 -13.82
CA ARG A 98 1.84 -0.74 -12.57
C ARG A 98 1.00 -0.37 -11.34
N VAL A 99 0.62 0.90 -11.19
CA VAL A 99 -0.05 1.39 -9.97
C VAL A 99 -1.40 0.69 -9.75
N PRO A 100 -2.29 0.56 -10.76
CA PRO A 100 -3.53 -0.19 -10.58
C PRO A 100 -3.30 -1.66 -10.23
N LEU A 101 -2.31 -2.32 -10.85
CA LEU A 101 -1.98 -3.71 -10.56
C LEU A 101 -1.41 -3.91 -9.16
N ALA A 102 -0.50 -3.03 -8.71
CA ALA A 102 0.05 -3.05 -7.36
C ALA A 102 -1.05 -2.84 -6.30
N ASN A 103 -2.04 -2.01 -6.60
CA ASN A 103 -3.17 -1.76 -5.72
C ASN A 103 -4.16 -2.94 -5.64
N MET A 104 -4.03 -3.97 -6.50
CA MET A 104 -4.79 -5.22 -6.33
C MET A 104 -4.37 -6.01 -5.07
N SER A 105 -3.28 -5.64 -4.40
CA SER A 105 -2.97 -6.10 -3.04
C SER A 105 -4.14 -5.88 -2.06
N THR A 106 -4.99 -4.87 -2.31
CA THR A 106 -6.24 -4.66 -1.58
C THR A 106 -7.19 -5.86 -1.64
N LEU A 107 -7.28 -6.55 -2.78
CA LEU A 107 -8.11 -7.76 -2.93
C LEU A 107 -7.58 -8.91 -2.07
N VAL A 108 -6.26 -9.05 -1.99
CA VAL A 108 -5.60 -10.01 -1.09
C VAL A 108 -5.96 -9.70 0.36
N SER A 109 -5.88 -8.42 0.76
CA SER A 109 -6.29 -7.97 2.09
C SER A 109 -7.78 -8.19 2.37
N VAL A 110 -8.67 -7.98 1.39
CA VAL A 110 -10.11 -8.25 1.54
C VAL A 110 -10.35 -9.74 1.80
N VAL A 111 -9.76 -10.63 1.00
CA VAL A 111 -9.92 -12.08 1.18
C VAL A 111 -9.37 -12.53 2.53
N LEU A 112 -8.14 -12.12 2.86
CA LEU A 112 -7.52 -12.50 4.13
C LEU A 112 -8.24 -11.86 5.33
N GLY A 113 -8.74 -10.64 5.22
CA GLY A 113 -9.49 -9.98 6.28
C GLY A 113 -10.81 -10.69 6.59
N LEU A 114 -11.55 -11.07 5.53
CA LEU A 114 -12.75 -11.88 5.67
C LEU A 114 -12.45 -13.22 6.35
N ILE A 115 -11.39 -13.92 5.96
CA ILE A 115 -11.07 -15.26 6.50
C ILE A 115 -10.46 -15.18 7.91
N VAL A 116 -9.36 -14.46 8.07
CA VAL A 116 -8.54 -14.44 9.29
C VAL A 116 -9.26 -13.73 10.43
N PHE A 117 -9.95 -12.63 10.15
CA PHE A 117 -10.65 -11.84 11.17
C PHE A 117 -12.16 -12.11 11.22
N SER A 118 -12.67 -13.01 10.37
CA SER A 118 -14.10 -13.34 10.29
C SER A 118 -14.99 -12.12 10.06
N GLU A 119 -14.50 -11.14 9.31
CA GLU A 119 -15.18 -9.86 9.04
C GLU A 119 -16.46 -10.04 8.20
N TYR A 120 -16.63 -11.20 7.55
CA TYR A 120 -17.85 -11.54 6.80
C TYR A 120 -19.14 -11.44 7.62
N THR A 121 -19.04 -11.55 8.95
CA THR A 121 -20.19 -11.44 9.86
C THR A 121 -20.67 -10.00 10.08
N ARG A 122 -19.82 -9.01 9.76
CA ARG A 122 -20.04 -7.59 10.10
C ARG A 122 -20.16 -6.69 8.88
N MET A 123 -20.01 -7.24 7.67
CA MET A 123 -19.94 -6.48 6.43
C MET A 123 -21.06 -6.88 5.46
N ASN A 124 -21.48 -5.94 4.61
CA ASN A 124 -22.34 -6.25 3.48
C ASN A 124 -21.51 -6.91 2.36
N LEU A 125 -21.54 -8.24 2.32
CA LEU A 125 -20.78 -9.03 1.34
C LEU A 125 -21.16 -8.71 -0.10
N GLY A 126 -22.41 -8.33 -0.39
CA GLY A 126 -22.84 -8.00 -1.74
C GLY A 126 -22.09 -6.79 -2.31
N TYR A 127 -22.06 -5.68 -1.56
CA TYR A 127 -21.32 -4.48 -1.97
C TYR A 127 -19.81 -4.72 -1.98
N LEU A 128 -19.27 -5.45 -1.00
CA LEU A 128 -17.83 -5.73 -0.91
C LEU A 128 -17.35 -6.58 -2.09
N LEU A 129 -18.03 -7.70 -2.37
CA LEU A 129 -17.68 -8.60 -3.48
C LEU A 129 -17.95 -7.95 -4.84
N GLY A 130 -19.02 -7.16 -4.96
CA GLY A 130 -19.29 -6.36 -6.16
C GLY A 130 -18.17 -5.36 -6.45
N GLY A 131 -17.74 -4.60 -5.45
CA GLY A 131 -16.60 -3.69 -5.57
C GLY A 131 -15.29 -4.41 -5.90
N ALA A 132 -15.01 -5.54 -5.23
CA ALA A 132 -13.84 -6.37 -5.49
C ALA A 132 -13.80 -6.89 -6.95
N ALA A 133 -14.94 -7.34 -7.48
CA ALA A 133 -15.05 -7.78 -8.87
C ALA A 133 -14.75 -6.64 -9.85
N LEU A 134 -15.24 -5.43 -9.58
CA LEU A 134 -14.95 -4.24 -10.40
C LEU A 134 -13.46 -3.88 -10.39
N ILE A 135 -12.78 -4.02 -9.24
CA ILE A 135 -11.32 -3.82 -9.14
C ILE A 135 -10.58 -4.85 -10.00
N VAL A 136 -10.98 -6.13 -9.96
CA VAL A 136 -10.38 -7.18 -10.80
C VAL A 136 -10.55 -6.86 -12.28
N VAL A 137 -11.77 -6.54 -12.71
CA VAL A 137 -12.05 -6.18 -14.11
C VAL A 137 -11.22 -4.98 -14.55
N GLY A 138 -11.18 -3.92 -13.73
CA GLY A 138 -10.34 -2.75 -13.98
C GLY A 138 -8.86 -3.09 -14.10
N GLY A 139 -8.35 -3.93 -13.20
CA GLY A 139 -6.96 -4.41 -13.23
C GLY A 139 -6.63 -5.18 -14.51
N ILE A 140 -7.53 -6.07 -14.97
CA ILE A 140 -7.36 -6.82 -16.22
C ILE A 140 -7.34 -5.87 -17.43
N LEU A 141 -8.22 -4.88 -17.46
CA LEU A 141 -8.26 -3.90 -18.55
C LEU A 141 -6.96 -3.08 -18.59
N VAL A 142 -6.49 -2.59 -17.44
CA VAL A 142 -5.24 -1.83 -17.34
C VAL A 142 -4.02 -2.67 -17.72
N ALA A 143 -3.99 -3.95 -17.36
CA ALA A 143 -2.90 -4.86 -17.75
C ALA A 143 -2.78 -5.04 -19.27
N ARG A 144 -3.87 -4.81 -20.01
CA ARG A 144 -3.95 -4.99 -21.48
C ARG A 144 -3.91 -3.68 -22.27
N ALA A 145 -4.05 -2.54 -21.61
CA ALA A 145 -3.66 -1.24 -22.18
C ALA A 145 -2.15 -1.23 -22.42
#